data_AF-A0A4Y9UDC4-F1
#
_entry.id   AF-A0A4Y9UDC4-F1
#
_cell.length_a   1.000
_cell.length_b   1.000
_cell.length_c   1.000
_cell.angle_alpha   90.00
_cell.angle_beta   90.00
_cell.angle_gamma   90.00
#
_symmetry.space_group_name_H-M   'P 1'
#
loop_
_entity.id
_entity.type
_entity.pdbx_description
1 polymer ?
#
loop_
_entity_poly.entity_id
_entity_poly.type
_entity_poly.pdbx_seq_one_letter_code
_entity_poly.pdbx_strand_id
1 'polypeptide(L)' 'MPRRRRFKQILTLKERLEQEATRLLAQTAALPPCPERERLLRKAGQLESASRIEEWLSSPRLAPPE' A
#
# COMPACT_ATOMS: atom_id res chain seq x y z
N MET A 1 27.13 -14.14 8.23
CA MET A 1 26.32 -12.91 8.28
C MET A 1 25.36 -12.90 7.08
N PRO A 2 24.03 -12.91 7.27
CA PRO A 2 23.10 -12.87 6.15
C PRO A 2 23.21 -11.52 5.42
N ARG A 3 23.30 -11.55 4.07
CA ARG A 3 23.33 -10.34 3.25
C ARG A 3 21.97 -9.63 3.35
N ARG A 4 21.98 -8.36 3.76
CA ARG A 4 20.76 -7.51 3.77
C ARG A 4 20.32 -7.25 2.33
N ARG A 5 19.06 -7.55 2.01
CA ARG A 5 18.47 -7.25 0.70
C ARG A 5 18.13 -5.77 0.63
N ARG A 6 19.10 -4.95 0.19
CA ARG A 6 18.88 -3.52 -0.08
C ARG A 6 18.30 -3.36 -1.47
N PHE A 7 17.10 -2.80 -1.57
CA PHE A 7 16.46 -2.45 -2.83
C PHE A 7 16.26 -0.94 -2.88
N LYS A 8 16.59 -0.30 -4.01
CA LYS A 8 16.28 1.12 -4.21
C LYS A 8 14.82 1.24 -4.64
N GLN A 9 14.00 1.82 -3.79
CA GLN A 9 12.61 2.14 -4.12
C GLN A 9 12.64 3.41 -4.97
N ILE A 10 12.28 3.28 -6.25
CA ILE A 10 12.24 4.40 -7.21
C ILE A 10 10.95 5.21 -7.00
N LEU A 11 9.87 4.52 -6.66
CA LEU A 11 8.56 5.09 -6.36
C LEU A 11 8.44 5.40 -4.86
N THR A 12 7.64 6.42 -4.54
CA THR A 12 7.27 6.79 -3.18
C THR A 12 6.57 5.63 -2.46
N LEU A 13 6.42 5.72 -1.14
CA LEU A 13 5.68 4.72 -0.39
C LEU A 13 4.19 4.75 -0.79
N LYS A 14 3.59 5.95 -0.88
CA LYS A 14 2.22 6.15 -1.37
C LYS A 14 1.94 5.45 -2.70
N GLU A 15 2.72 5.75 -3.74
CA GLU A 15 2.51 5.22 -5.09
C GLU A 15 2.55 3.69 -5.11
N ARG A 16 3.45 3.08 -4.32
CA ARG A 16 3.55 1.61 -4.24
C ARG A 16 2.35 0.98 -3.53
N LEU A 17 1.83 1.64 -2.49
CA LEU A 17 0.63 1.16 -1.79
C LEU A 17 -0.60 1.23 -2.71
N GLU A 18 -0.75 2.31 -3.48
CA GLU A 18 -1.85 2.49 -4.43
C GLU A 18 -1.78 1.50 -5.61
N GLN A 19 -0.59 1.28 -6.16
CA GLN A 19 -0.37 0.29 -7.22
C GLN A 19 -0.72 -1.13 -6.75
N GLU A 20 -0.29 -1.49 -5.54
CA GLU A 20 -0.56 -2.82 -4.99
C GLU A 20 -2.04 -2.98 -4.62
N ALA A 21 -2.70 -1.94 -4.08
CA ALA A 21 -4.15 -1.94 -3.84
C ALA A 21 -4.92 -2.19 -5.15
N THR A 22 -4.58 -1.46 -6.21
CA THR A 22 -5.18 -1.62 -7.55
C THR A 22 -4.97 -3.04 -8.10
N ARG A 23 -3.77 -3.59 -7.92
CA ARG A 23 -3.44 -4.96 -8.33
C ARG A 23 -4.24 -6.01 -7.56
N LEU A 24 -4.48 -5.81 -6.26
CA LEU A 24 -5.31 -6.71 -5.46
C LEU A 24 -6.77 -6.63 -5.89
N LEU A 25 -7.29 -5.44 -6.17
CA LEU A 25 -8.65 -5.28 -6.70
C LEU A 25 -8.82 -5.97 -8.06
N ALA A 26 -7.86 -5.84 -8.97
CA ALA A 26 -7.88 -6.55 -10.25
C ALA A 26 -7.91 -8.08 -10.07
N GLN A 27 -7.13 -8.62 -9.11
CA GLN A 27 -7.17 -10.05 -8.78
C GLN A 27 -8.55 -10.46 -8.22
N THR A 28 -9.19 -9.60 -7.42
CA THR A 28 -10.53 -9.90 -6.88
C THR A 28 -11.62 -9.92 -7.95
N ALA A 29 -11.46 -9.15 -9.03
CA ALA A 29 -12.39 -9.15 -10.16
C ALA A 29 -12.35 -10.45 -10.97
N ALA A 30 -11.18 -11.11 -11.02
CA ALA A 30 -11.01 -12.39 -11.68
C ALA A 30 -11.48 -13.59 -10.85
N LEU A 31 -11.70 -13.40 -9.54
CA LEU A 31 -12.08 -14.48 -8.62
C LEU A 31 -13.59 -14.53 -8.40
N PRO A 32 -14.18 -15.74 -8.31
CA PRO A 32 -15.54 -15.90 -7.82
C PRO A 32 -15.63 -15.45 -6.35
N PRO A 33 -16.84 -15.23 -5.81
CA PRO A 33 -17.03 -15.02 -4.38
C PRO A 33 -16.50 -16.23 -3.59
N CYS A 34 -15.29 -16.09 -3.05
CA CYS A 34 -14.59 -17.10 -2.26
C CYS A 34 -13.84 -16.44 -1.10
N PRO A 35 -13.45 -17.20 -0.05
CA PRO A 35 -12.72 -16.65 1.08
C PRO A 35 -11.40 -15.97 0.70
N GLU A 36 -10.76 -16.41 -0.39
CA GLU A 36 -9.53 -15.78 -0.89
C GLU A 36 -9.80 -14.39 -1.48
N ARG A 37 -10.90 -14.23 -2.21
CA ARG A 37 -11.35 -12.93 -2.72
C ARG A 37 -11.58 -11.94 -1.58
N GLU A 38 -12.23 -12.38 -0.49
CA GLU A 38 -12.42 -11.52 0.68
C GLU A 38 -11.11 -11.11 1.36
N ARG A 39 -10.14 -12.03 1.45
CA ARG A 39 -8.81 -11.72 2.00
C ARG A 39 -8.08 -10.67 1.16
N LEU A 40 -8.15 -10.78 -0.17
CA LEU A 40 -7.56 -9.81 -1.09
C LEU A 40 -8.25 -8.45 -0.98
N LEU A 41 -9.58 -8.41 -0.89
CA LEU A 41 -10.35 -7.17 -0.66
C LEU A 41 -9.97 -6.48 0.66
N ARG A 42 -9.90 -7.24 1.75
CA ARG A 42 -9.47 -6.70 3.05
C ARG A 42 -8.06 -6.12 2.98
N LYS A 43 -7.15 -6.80 2.29
CA LYS A 43 -5.77 -6.34 2.11
C LYS A 43 -5.71 -5.08 1.24
N ALA A 44 -6.49 -4.99 0.17
CA ALA A 44 -6.58 -3.79 -0.65
C ALA A 44 -7.03 -2.57 0.19
N GLY A 45 -8.08 -2.73 1.01
CA GLY A 45 -8.54 -1.65 1.91
C GLY A 45 -7.51 -1.24 2.97
N GLN A 46 -6.69 -2.19 3.46
CA GLN A 46 -5.58 -1.87 4.35
C GLN A 46 -4.51 -1.02 3.66
N LEU A 47 -4.20 -1.31 2.39
CA LEU A 47 -3.23 -0.54 1.61
C LEU A 47 -3.72 0.86 1.28
N GLU A 48 -5.00 1.02 0.94
CA GLU A 48 -5.62 2.34 0.76
C GLU A 48 -5.55 3.17 2.05
N SER A 49 -5.87 2.55 3.19
CA SER A 49 -5.76 3.19 4.51
C SER A 49 -4.32 3.59 4.81
N ALA A 50 -3.35 2.73 4.49
CA ALA A 50 -1.94 3.02 4.67
C ALA A 50 -1.46 4.16 3.76
N SER A 51 -1.93 4.24 2.51
CA SER A 51 -1.64 5.35 1.60
C SER A 51 -2.11 6.68 2.19
N ARG A 52 -3.33 6.71 2.74
CA ARG A 52 -3.88 7.90 3.39
C ARG A 52 -3.11 8.32 4.65
N ILE A 53 -2.64 7.36 5.44
CA ILE A 53 -1.80 7.64 6.61
C ILE A 53 -0.46 8.21 6.19
N GLU A 54 0.15 7.66 5.13
CA GLU A 54 1.42 8.17 4.59
C GLU A 54 1.27 9.60 4.09
N GLU A 55 0.18 9.90 3.38
CA GLU A 55 -0.14 11.25 2.93
C GLU A 55 -0.30 12.23 4.10
N TRP A 56 -0.96 11.79 5.18
CA TRP A 56 -1.09 12.61 6.39
C TRP A 56 0.26 12.88 7.04
N LEU A 57 1.09 11.85 7.22
CA LEU A 57 2.42 11.95 7.84
C LEU A 57 3.40 12.79 7.01
N SER A 58 3.25 12.78 5.68
CA SER A 58 4.08 13.54 4.75
C SER A 58 3.63 15.00 4.63
N SER A 59 2.51 15.38 5.24
CA SER A 59 1.98 16.73 5.15
C SER A 59 2.83 17.72 5.96
N PRO A 60 3.24 18.86 5.36
CA PRO A 60 4.12 19.84 6.01
C PRO A 60 3.48 20.51 7.23
N ARG A 61 2.16 20.42 7.40
CA ARG A 61 1.43 21.01 8.53
C ARG A 61 1.70 20.29 9.87
N LEU A 62 2.35 19.12 9.84
CA LEU A 62 2.81 18.38 11.02
C LEU A 62 4.31 18.59 11.30
N ALA A 63 5.04 19.28 10.41
CA ALA A 63 6.43 19.60 10.66
C ALA A 63 6.51 20.76 11.68
N PRO A 64 7.38 20.66 12.71
CA PRO A 64 7.62 21.79 13.59
C PRO A 64 8.16 22.98 12.78
N PRO A 65 7.75 24.22 13.10
CA PRO A 65 8.30 25.40 12.44
C PRO A 65 9.80 25.52 12.71
N GLU A 66 10.57 25.99 11.73
CA GLU A 66 12.01 26.29 11.88
C GLU A 66 12.28 27.37 12.92
#